data_AF-A0A7S4DYS5-F1
#
_entry.id   AF-A0A7S4DYS5-F1
#
_cell.length_a   1.000
_cell.length_b   1.000
_cell.length_c   1.000
_cell.angle_alpha   90.00
_cell.angle_beta   90.00
_cell.angle_gamma   90.00
#
_symmetry.space_group_name_H-M   'P 1'
#
loop_
_entity.id
_entity.type
_entity.pdbx_description
1 polymer ?
#
loop_
_entity_poly.entity_id
_entity_poly.type
_entity_poly.pdbx_seq_one_letter_code
_entity_poly.pdbx_strand_id
1 'polypeptide(L)'
;IASLEAAQGEEDSEKAERAKLLERMKEVLRRSRSRSGSKGRTDAKRRTGETATPQAEPESEINLSEGKFPSIPHLSFSPEVHSDDIQLNEELSGLFVGVPVVVTEKVDGGNCCLHHGNVYARTHKHPAKQPWFSPIKSMYSAIGHLMDSSCAYFGENLVMQHSIPYNRLRSFFYLFSVRDRKGHWKSWDEVELIAETMEVPTTPVVFKGQLSSSAE
;
A
#
# COMPACT_ATOMS: atom_id res chain seq x y z
N ILE A 1 -34.26 8.16 4.50
CA ILE A 1 -34.02 7.05 5.45
C ILE A 1 -33.60 5.81 4.65
N ALA A 2 -34.43 5.29 3.73
CA ALA A 2 -34.09 4.13 2.89
C ALA A 2 -32.77 4.22 2.07
N SER A 3 -32.41 5.38 1.50
CA SER A 3 -31.13 5.53 0.78
C SER A 3 -29.90 5.54 1.68
N LEU A 4 -30.02 5.93 2.95
CA LEU A 4 -28.90 5.90 3.89
C LEU A 4 -28.66 4.48 4.39
N GLU A 5 -29.73 3.73 4.67
CA GLU A 5 -29.66 2.33 5.10
C GLU A 5 -29.10 1.41 4.01
N ALA A 6 -29.42 1.67 2.73
CA ALA A 6 -28.87 0.93 1.60
C ALA A 6 -27.36 1.18 1.42
N ALA A 7 -26.92 2.44 1.51
CA ALA A 7 -25.50 2.79 1.45
C ALA A 7 -24.71 2.21 2.63
N GLN A 8 -25.29 2.23 3.84
CA GLN A 8 -24.69 1.58 5.01
C GLN A 8 -24.54 0.06 4.82
N GLY A 9 -25.54 -0.59 4.20
CA GLY A 9 -25.54 -2.03 3.95
C GLY A 9 -24.50 -2.48 2.92
N GLU A 10 -24.27 -1.69 1.86
CA GLU A 10 -23.20 -1.95 0.89
C GLU A 10 -21.81 -1.74 1.51
N GLU A 11 -21.62 -0.66 2.28
CA GLU A 11 -20.35 -0.37 2.97
C GLU A 11 -19.99 -1.45 4.01
N ASP A 12 -20.97 -1.95 4.75
CA ASP A 12 -20.78 -3.03 5.72
C ASP A 12 -20.46 -4.38 5.05
N SER A 13 -21.06 -4.66 3.87
CA SER A 13 -20.77 -5.85 3.09
C SER A 13 -19.35 -5.85 2.53
N GLU A 14 -18.93 -4.74 1.93
CA GLU A 14 -17.58 -4.58 1.37
C GLU A 14 -16.50 -4.66 2.46
N LYS A 15 -16.78 -4.07 3.63
CA LYS A 15 -15.91 -4.15 4.81
C LYS A 15 -15.79 -5.58 5.33
N ALA A 16 -16.88 -6.35 5.34
CA ALA A 16 -16.87 -7.76 5.74
C ALA A 16 -16.10 -8.64 4.74
N GLU A 17 -16.21 -8.38 3.44
CA GLU A 17 -15.46 -9.10 2.40
C GLU A 17 -13.96 -8.80 2.48
N ARG A 18 -13.58 -7.53 2.64
CA ARG A 18 -12.19 -7.10 2.87
C ARG A 18 -11.61 -7.73 4.13
N ALA A 19 -12.37 -7.80 5.22
CA ALA A 19 -11.93 -8.46 6.46
C ALA A 19 -11.68 -9.97 6.26
N LYS A 20 -12.56 -10.66 5.52
CA LYS A 20 -12.37 -12.09 5.18
C LYS A 20 -11.13 -12.30 4.30
N LEU A 21 -10.91 -11.43 3.30
CA LEU A 21 -9.73 -11.49 2.44
C LEU A 21 -8.44 -11.29 3.26
N LEU A 22 -8.41 -10.30 4.14
CA LEU A 22 -7.27 -10.02 5.01
C LEU A 22 -6.95 -11.19 5.95
N GLU A 23 -7.96 -11.83 6.56
CA GLU A 23 -7.73 -13.01 7.41
C GLU A 23 -7.22 -14.21 6.60
N ARG A 24 -7.74 -14.43 5.39
CA ARG A 24 -7.22 -15.45 4.47
C ARG A 24 -5.76 -15.20 4.11
N MET A 25 -5.39 -13.95 3.79
CA MET A 25 -4.00 -13.57 3.50
C MET A 25 -3.07 -13.80 4.70
N LYS A 26 -3.50 -13.40 5.91
CA LYS A 26 -2.72 -13.60 7.14
C LYS A 26 -2.49 -15.08 7.45
N GLU A 27 -3.50 -15.92 7.28
CA GLU A 27 -3.41 -17.36 7.54
C GLU A 27 -2.42 -18.04 6.58
N VAL A 28 -2.48 -17.71 5.29
CA VAL A 28 -1.55 -18.27 4.31
C VAL A 28 -0.11 -17.77 4.55
N LEU A 29 0.07 -16.50 4.94
CA LEU A 29 1.38 -15.96 5.34
C LEU A 29 1.94 -16.63 6.61
N ARG A 30 1.10 -17.06 7.56
CA ARG A 30 1.55 -17.87 8.71
C ARG A 30 2.03 -19.24 8.27
N ARG A 31 1.32 -19.88 7.34
CA ARG A 31 1.67 -21.21 6.81
C ARG A 31 2.95 -21.20 5.98
N SER A 32 3.18 -20.17 5.17
CA SER A 32 4.41 -20.04 4.39
C SER A 32 5.65 -19.86 5.27
N ARG A 33 5.54 -19.15 6.41
CA ARG A 33 6.62 -19.02 7.41
C ARG A 33 6.91 -20.31 8.18
N SER A 34 5.93 -21.21 8.32
CA SER A 34 6.14 -22.51 8.97
C SER A 34 6.89 -23.53 8.10
N ARG A 35 6.97 -23.31 6.76
CA ARG A 35 7.67 -24.20 5.83
C ARG A 35 9.16 -23.88 5.62
N SER A 36 9.65 -22.71 6.05
CA SER A 36 11.06 -22.32 5.91
C SER A 36 11.93 -22.56 7.15
N GLY A 37 11.49 -23.40 8.09
CA GLY A 37 12.15 -23.58 9.39
C GLY A 37 12.39 -25.03 9.77
N SER A 38 13.25 -25.75 9.05
CA SER A 38 13.87 -26.98 9.58
C SER A 38 15.39 -27.03 9.33
N LYS A 39 16.14 -26.38 10.23
CA LYS A 39 17.50 -26.81 10.63
C LYS A 39 17.60 -26.54 12.13
N GLY A 40 17.68 -27.62 12.91
CA GLY A 40 17.45 -27.60 14.36
C GLY A 40 18.65 -27.25 15.22
N ARG A 41 18.40 -27.12 16.54
CA ARG A 41 19.25 -27.64 17.63
C ARG A 41 18.56 -27.51 19.02
N THR A 42 18.42 -28.65 19.69
CA THR A 42 18.54 -29.01 21.12
C THR A 42 18.15 -28.06 22.28
N ASP A 43 17.26 -28.58 23.14
CA ASP A 43 17.19 -28.59 24.63
C ASP A 43 17.55 -27.37 25.50
N ALA A 44 16.60 -26.91 26.33
CA ALA A 44 16.59 -27.16 27.80
C ALA A 44 15.60 -26.26 28.62
N LYS A 45 14.65 -26.92 29.31
CA LYS A 45 14.29 -26.82 30.75
C LYS A 45 13.56 -25.58 31.37
N ARG A 46 12.27 -25.81 31.66
CA ARG A 46 11.44 -25.62 32.90
C ARG A 46 11.10 -24.24 33.52
N ARG A 47 9.75 -24.09 33.70
CA ARG A 47 8.93 -23.65 34.87
C ARG A 47 9.04 -22.17 35.31
N THR A 48 8.03 -21.43 35.77
CA THR A 48 6.65 -21.58 36.34
C THR A 48 5.87 -20.30 35.94
N GLY A 49 4.58 -20.28 35.57
CA GLY A 49 3.41 -20.30 36.45
C GLY A 49 3.06 -18.90 37.01
N GLU A 50 2.05 -18.21 36.45
CA GLU A 50 1.00 -17.49 37.19
C GLU A 50 -0.02 -16.79 36.26
N THR A 51 -1.28 -16.89 36.65
CA THR A 51 -2.50 -16.38 36.01
C THR A 51 -2.73 -14.89 36.31
N ALA A 52 -3.06 -14.08 35.30
CA ALA A 52 -3.68 -12.77 35.49
C ALA A 52 -4.70 -12.46 34.38
N THR A 53 -5.84 -11.97 34.81
CA THR A 53 -7.11 -11.62 34.13
C THR A 53 -6.92 -10.64 32.96
N PRO A 54 -7.70 -10.72 31.86
CA PRO A 54 -7.56 -9.79 30.74
C PRO A 54 -8.17 -8.42 31.10
N GLN A 55 -7.32 -7.42 31.34
CA GLN A 55 -7.71 -6.02 31.23
C GLN A 55 -7.66 -5.63 29.75
N ALA A 56 -8.70 -4.94 29.29
CA ALA A 56 -8.80 -4.42 27.94
C ALA A 56 -7.60 -3.51 27.63
N GLU A 57 -6.77 -3.94 26.69
CA GLU A 57 -5.66 -3.17 26.13
C GLU A 57 -6.22 -1.88 25.49
N PRO A 58 -5.65 -0.70 25.79
CA PRO A 58 -6.05 0.52 25.10
C PRO A 58 -5.69 0.39 23.62
N GLU A 59 -6.63 0.73 22.74
CA GLU A 59 -6.42 0.80 21.29
C GLU A 59 -5.17 1.63 21.01
N SER A 60 -4.06 0.94 20.69
CA SER A 60 -2.76 1.55 20.48
C SER A 60 -2.87 2.65 19.44
N GLU A 61 -2.62 3.90 19.86
CA GLU A 61 -2.46 5.04 18.97
C GLU A 61 -1.41 4.69 17.91
N ILE A 62 -1.86 4.54 16.66
CA ILE A 62 -0.96 4.29 15.53
C ILE A 62 -0.10 5.53 15.36
N ASN A 63 1.19 5.38 15.67
CA ASN A 63 2.18 6.45 15.55
C ASN A 63 2.40 6.80 14.07
N LEU A 64 1.83 7.94 13.66
CA LEU A 64 1.72 8.38 12.27
C LEU A 64 3.02 8.90 11.66
N SER A 65 4.11 8.94 12.41
CA SER A 65 5.39 9.43 11.92
C SER A 65 6.24 8.41 11.14
N GLU A 66 5.81 7.15 10.94
CA GLU A 66 6.78 6.08 10.58
C GLU A 66 6.50 5.21 9.33
N GLY A 67 5.33 5.22 8.71
CA GLY A 67 5.04 4.18 7.72
C GLY A 67 5.60 4.44 6.32
N LYS A 68 6.83 4.01 6.04
CA LYS A 68 7.35 3.76 4.68
C LYS A 68 6.28 3.03 3.84
N PHE A 69 6.16 3.35 2.55
CA PHE A 69 5.34 2.51 1.66
C PHE A 69 5.88 1.07 1.65
N PRO A 70 5.03 0.05 1.87
CA PRO A 70 5.49 -1.34 1.95
C PRO A 70 6.11 -1.78 0.63
N SER A 71 7.04 -2.74 0.68
CA SER A 71 7.48 -3.43 -0.53
C SER A 71 6.29 -4.15 -1.16
N ILE A 72 6.16 -4.06 -2.49
CA ILE A 72 5.13 -4.77 -3.25
C ILE A 72 5.68 -6.15 -3.61
N PRO A 73 5.08 -7.26 -3.15
CA PRO A 73 5.53 -8.60 -3.52
C PRO A 73 5.28 -8.90 -5.00
N HIS A 74 6.15 -9.72 -5.59
CA HIS A 74 5.96 -10.27 -6.92
C HIS A 74 4.92 -11.39 -6.89
N LEU A 75 4.15 -11.52 -7.97
CA LEU A 75 3.26 -12.67 -8.14
C LEU A 75 4.10 -13.93 -8.43
N SER A 76 3.53 -15.10 -8.16
CA SER A 76 4.22 -16.39 -8.36
C SER A 76 4.73 -16.59 -9.79
N PHE A 77 4.03 -16.01 -10.77
CA PHE A 77 4.34 -16.08 -12.19
C PHE A 77 5.04 -14.83 -12.75
N SER A 78 5.53 -13.91 -11.90
CA SER A 78 6.28 -12.73 -12.36
C SER A 78 7.61 -13.15 -13.01
N PRO A 79 7.95 -12.63 -14.21
CA PRO A 79 9.10 -13.10 -14.99
C PRO A 79 10.46 -12.64 -14.46
N GLU A 80 10.51 -11.49 -13.78
CA GLU A 80 11.74 -10.86 -13.27
C GLU A 80 11.67 -10.81 -11.74
N VAL A 81 12.33 -11.76 -11.07
CA VAL A 81 12.43 -11.83 -9.61
C VAL A 81 13.90 -11.97 -9.23
N HIS A 82 14.40 -11.06 -8.39
CA HIS A 82 15.76 -11.07 -7.86
C HIS A 82 15.82 -11.74 -6.48
N SER A 83 17.03 -12.06 -6.01
CA SER A 83 17.23 -12.84 -4.78
C SER A 83 16.72 -12.16 -3.50
N ASP A 84 16.58 -10.84 -3.50
CA ASP A 84 16.08 -10.03 -2.39
C ASP A 84 14.60 -9.65 -2.53
N ASP A 85 13.93 -10.08 -3.60
CA ASP A 85 12.51 -9.83 -3.81
C ASP A 85 11.63 -10.79 -3.00
N ILE A 86 10.49 -10.26 -2.56
CA ILE A 86 9.45 -11.05 -1.90
C ILE A 86 8.52 -11.56 -2.97
N GLN A 87 8.42 -12.88 -3.13
CA GLN A 87 7.48 -13.51 -4.05
C GLN A 87 6.33 -14.17 -3.30
N LEU A 88 5.10 -13.96 -3.79
CA LEU A 88 3.92 -14.69 -3.33
C LEU A 88 3.96 -16.12 -3.88
N ASN A 89 3.46 -17.07 -3.10
CA ASN A 89 3.22 -18.42 -3.61
C ASN A 89 1.95 -18.45 -4.48
N GLU A 90 1.70 -19.57 -5.15
CA GLU A 90 0.52 -19.74 -6.01
C GLU A 90 -0.80 -19.56 -5.26
N GLU A 91 -0.88 -20.06 -4.03
CA GLU A 91 -2.08 -19.94 -3.19
C GLU A 91 -2.43 -18.48 -2.89
N LEU A 92 -1.44 -17.64 -2.55
CA LEU A 92 -1.61 -16.21 -2.30
C LEU A 92 -1.91 -15.44 -3.59
N SER A 93 -1.25 -15.80 -4.69
CA SER A 93 -1.50 -15.18 -5.99
C SER A 93 -2.92 -15.51 -6.48
N GLY A 94 -3.43 -16.70 -6.18
CA GLY A 94 -4.81 -17.10 -6.46
C GLY A 94 -5.89 -16.34 -5.68
N LEU A 95 -5.54 -15.62 -4.61
CA LEU A 95 -6.52 -14.83 -3.85
C LEU A 95 -7.09 -13.63 -4.63
N PHE A 96 -6.45 -13.24 -5.74
CA PHE A 96 -6.94 -12.17 -6.62
C PHE A 96 -7.98 -12.66 -7.64
N VAL A 97 -8.20 -13.98 -7.77
CA VAL A 97 -9.19 -14.54 -8.71
C VAL A 97 -10.60 -14.35 -8.15
N GLY A 98 -11.51 -13.86 -9.00
CA GLY A 98 -12.91 -13.63 -8.62
C GLY A 98 -13.14 -12.47 -7.65
N VAL A 99 -12.09 -11.69 -7.34
CA VAL A 99 -12.18 -10.48 -6.51
C VAL A 99 -11.94 -9.26 -7.40
N PRO A 100 -12.63 -8.13 -7.17
CA PRO A 100 -12.33 -6.89 -7.87
C PRO A 100 -10.88 -6.47 -7.67
N VAL A 101 -10.18 -6.20 -8.76
CA VAL A 101 -8.79 -5.74 -8.78
C VAL A 101 -8.63 -4.53 -9.69
N VAL A 102 -7.63 -3.72 -9.38
CA VAL A 102 -7.12 -2.66 -10.24
C VAL A 102 -5.68 -2.99 -10.56
N VAL A 103 -5.36 -2.99 -11.85
CA VAL A 103 -3.99 -3.14 -12.35
C VAL A 103 -3.56 -1.80 -12.92
N THR A 104 -2.49 -1.25 -12.38
CA THR A 104 -1.88 -0.02 -12.88
C THR A 104 -0.55 -0.31 -13.54
N GLU A 105 -0.17 0.51 -14.51
CA GLU A 105 1.19 0.54 -15.02
C GLU A 105 2.17 0.88 -13.88
N LYS A 106 3.22 0.06 -13.74
CA LYS A 106 4.31 0.34 -12.82
C LYS A 106 5.29 1.30 -13.48
N VAL A 107 5.18 2.58 -13.14
CA VAL A 107 6.06 3.64 -13.65
C VAL A 107 7.46 3.54 -13.02
N ASP A 108 8.51 3.78 -13.81
CA ASP A 108 9.91 3.70 -13.39
C ASP A 108 10.43 5.08 -12.95
N GLY A 109 10.37 5.35 -11.65
CA GLY A 109 10.91 6.55 -11.05
C GLY A 109 11.38 6.34 -9.62
N GLY A 110 11.26 7.40 -8.82
CA GLY A 110 11.58 7.38 -7.41
C GLY A 110 10.33 7.44 -6.54
N ASN A 111 10.15 6.46 -5.66
CA ASN A 111 9.12 6.54 -4.62
C ASN A 111 9.18 7.87 -3.85
N CYS A 112 8.03 8.52 -3.74
CA CYS A 112 7.88 9.83 -3.13
C CYS A 112 6.61 9.87 -2.27
N CYS A 113 6.69 10.55 -1.12
CA CYS A 113 5.57 10.74 -0.21
C CYS A 113 5.40 12.21 0.14
N LEU A 114 4.17 12.72 0.04
CA LEU A 114 3.76 14.05 0.48
C LEU A 114 2.99 13.89 1.79
N HIS A 115 3.48 14.52 2.86
CA HIS A 115 2.84 14.40 4.17
C HIS A 115 3.22 15.57 5.09
N HIS A 116 2.26 16.12 5.84
CA HIS A 116 2.47 17.24 6.77
C HIS A 116 3.34 18.39 6.19
N GLY A 117 3.03 18.85 4.98
CA GLY A 117 3.78 19.93 4.31
C GLY A 117 5.21 19.57 3.89
N ASN A 118 5.63 18.31 4.04
CA ASN A 118 6.96 17.82 3.69
C ASN A 118 6.92 16.81 2.53
N VAL A 119 8.01 16.78 1.76
CA VAL A 119 8.24 15.80 0.70
C VAL A 119 9.30 14.81 1.17
N TYR A 120 9.02 13.52 1.08
CA TYR A 120 9.90 12.44 1.48
C TYR A 120 10.25 11.56 0.28
N ALA A 121 11.48 11.06 0.28
CA ALA A 121 11.86 9.97 -0.63
C ALA A 121 11.39 8.62 -0.05
N ARG A 122 11.89 7.50 -0.61
CA ARG A 122 11.64 6.15 -0.08
C ARG A 122 11.83 6.05 1.44
N THR A 123 12.83 6.72 2.00
CA THR A 123 13.01 6.79 3.46
C THR A 123 12.22 7.95 4.04
N HIS A 124 11.35 7.66 5.02
CA HIS A 124 10.53 8.67 5.69
C HIS A 124 11.22 9.28 6.92
N LYS A 125 12.51 8.95 7.15
CA LYS A 125 13.27 9.43 8.31
C LYS A 125 13.47 10.94 8.30
N HIS A 126 13.72 11.52 7.13
CA HIS A 126 13.93 12.95 6.96
C HIS A 126 13.32 13.42 5.64
N PRO A 127 12.78 14.66 5.58
CA PRO A 127 12.35 15.26 4.33
C PRO A 127 13.47 15.25 3.28
N ALA A 128 13.10 15.07 2.02
CA ALA A 128 14.01 15.03 0.90
C ALA A 128 14.73 16.38 0.74
N LYS A 129 16.06 16.38 0.80
CA LYS A 129 16.89 17.60 0.65
C LYS A 129 17.43 17.79 -0.76
N GLN A 130 17.41 16.74 -1.57
CA GLN A 130 18.09 16.71 -2.86
C GLN A 130 17.44 17.66 -3.87
N PRO A 131 18.22 18.34 -4.74
CA PRO A 131 17.70 19.37 -5.65
C PRO A 131 16.60 18.88 -6.60
N TRP A 132 16.65 17.62 -7.03
CA TRP A 132 15.66 17.03 -7.93
C TRP A 132 14.27 16.82 -7.30
N PHE A 133 14.09 17.07 -6.00
CA PHE A 133 12.75 17.14 -5.39
C PHE A 133 12.13 18.54 -5.50
N SER A 134 12.84 19.54 -6.02
CA SER A 134 12.33 20.92 -6.09
C SER A 134 11.04 21.06 -6.92
N PRO A 135 10.87 20.38 -8.07
CA PRO A 135 9.61 20.41 -8.80
C PRO A 135 8.44 19.85 -7.97
N ILE A 136 8.68 18.74 -7.26
CA ILE A 136 7.66 18.12 -6.39
C ILE A 136 7.29 19.03 -5.23
N LYS A 137 8.28 19.67 -4.58
CA LYS A 137 8.05 20.64 -3.51
C LYS A 137 7.25 21.85 -3.99
N SER A 138 7.55 22.34 -5.20
CA SER A 138 6.85 23.47 -5.80
C SER A 138 5.39 23.11 -6.10
N MET A 139 5.17 21.95 -6.71
CA MET A 139 3.83 21.40 -6.93
C MET A 139 3.07 21.27 -5.60
N TYR A 140 3.68 20.65 -4.59
CA TYR A 140 3.04 20.45 -3.29
C TYR A 140 2.71 21.78 -2.59
N SER A 141 3.57 22.79 -2.70
CA SER A 141 3.26 24.13 -2.18
C SER A 141 2.06 24.78 -2.87
N ALA A 142 1.81 24.47 -4.14
CA ALA A 142 0.68 25.00 -4.89
C ALA A 142 -0.63 24.28 -4.53
N ILE A 143 -0.61 22.95 -4.47
CA ILE A 143 -1.83 22.12 -4.29
C ILE A 143 -2.08 21.71 -2.83
N GLY A 144 -1.15 21.94 -1.91
CA GLY A 144 -1.20 21.40 -0.55
C GLY A 144 -2.43 21.86 0.26
N HIS A 145 -3.04 22.98 -0.11
CA HIS A 145 -4.29 23.47 0.49
C HIS A 145 -5.52 22.63 0.11
N LEU A 146 -5.46 21.85 -0.96
CA LEU A 146 -6.50 20.91 -1.39
C LEU A 146 -6.36 19.54 -0.71
N MET A 147 -5.24 19.32 -0.01
CA MET A 147 -4.88 18.03 0.58
C MET A 147 -5.32 17.98 2.04
N ASP A 148 -5.88 16.86 2.46
CA ASP A 148 -6.01 16.55 3.89
C ASP A 148 -4.62 16.37 4.50
N SER A 149 -4.23 17.33 5.35
CA SER A 149 -2.94 17.34 6.04
C SER A 149 -2.67 16.09 6.87
N SER A 150 -3.71 15.40 7.34
CA SER A 150 -3.59 14.20 8.17
C SER A 150 -3.31 12.92 7.36
N CYS A 151 -3.41 12.99 6.03
CA CYS A 151 -3.13 11.88 5.12
C CYS A 151 -1.67 11.90 4.60
N ALA A 152 -1.17 10.73 4.21
CA ALA A 152 0.08 10.55 3.49
C ALA A 152 -0.21 10.14 2.04
N TYR A 153 0.38 10.85 1.08
CA TYR A 153 0.11 10.68 -0.34
C TYR A 153 1.35 10.11 -1.01
N PHE A 154 1.23 8.89 -1.53
CA PHE A 154 2.33 8.14 -2.13
C PHE A 154 2.20 8.16 -3.65
N GLY A 155 3.30 8.54 -4.29
CA GLY A 155 3.37 8.61 -5.74
C GLY A 155 4.79 8.37 -6.24
N GLU A 156 4.89 8.31 -7.56
CA GLU A 156 6.15 8.16 -8.26
C GLU A 156 6.68 9.52 -8.70
N ASN A 157 7.91 9.84 -8.31
CA ASN A 157 8.63 11.03 -8.74
C ASN A 157 9.42 10.71 -10.02
N LEU A 158 9.10 11.43 -11.10
CA LEU A 158 9.66 11.26 -12.44
C LEU A 158 10.55 12.44 -12.86
N VAL A 159 10.96 13.30 -11.93
CA VAL A 159 11.86 14.43 -12.23
C VAL A 159 13.20 13.95 -12.79
N MET A 160 13.73 12.86 -12.25
CA MET A 160 14.95 12.23 -12.75
C MET A 160 14.57 10.99 -13.55
N GLN A 161 15.18 10.85 -14.73
CA GLN A 161 15.10 9.61 -15.47
C GLN A 161 15.81 8.50 -14.68
N HIS A 162 15.13 7.36 -14.57
CA HIS A 162 15.71 6.13 -14.05
C HIS A 162 16.23 5.28 -15.23
N SER A 163 15.64 4.12 -15.47
CA SER A 163 16.04 3.18 -16.52
C SER A 163 15.25 3.42 -17.81
N ILE A 164 14.01 3.87 -17.71
CA ILE A 164 13.12 4.12 -18.85
C ILE A 164 13.03 5.63 -19.13
N PRO A 165 13.34 6.10 -20.35
CA PRO A 165 13.11 7.48 -20.74
C PRO A 165 11.63 7.73 -21.05
N TYR A 166 11.08 8.78 -20.46
CA TYR A 166 9.71 9.23 -20.74
C TYR A 166 9.74 10.55 -21.53
N ASN A 167 9.07 10.58 -22.68
CA ASN A 167 9.06 11.75 -23.58
C ASN A 167 7.74 12.55 -23.58
N ARG A 168 6.71 12.05 -22.89
CA ARG A 168 5.35 12.62 -22.88
C ARG A 168 4.71 12.54 -21.50
N LEU A 169 5.47 12.89 -20.46
CA LEU A 169 4.94 12.96 -19.09
C LEU A 169 3.89 14.07 -18.98
N ARG A 170 2.77 13.78 -18.32
CA ARG A 170 1.75 14.79 -17.98
C ARG A 170 2.10 15.57 -16.72
N SER A 171 2.90 14.98 -15.84
CA SER A 171 3.38 15.54 -14.58
C SER A 171 4.73 14.92 -14.20
N PHE A 172 5.41 15.47 -13.20
CA PHE A 172 6.57 14.82 -12.58
C PHE A 172 6.20 14.01 -11.33
N PHE A 173 4.93 14.01 -10.93
CA PHE A 173 4.41 13.19 -9.84
C PHE A 173 3.15 12.46 -10.27
N TYR A 174 3.12 11.15 -10.06
CA TYR A 174 1.97 10.30 -10.36
C TYR A 174 1.50 9.62 -9.08
N LEU A 175 0.29 9.93 -8.63
CA LEU A 175 -0.27 9.36 -7.40
C LEU A 175 -0.63 7.88 -7.61
N PHE A 176 -0.27 7.01 -6.67
CA PHE A 176 -0.70 5.60 -6.72
C PHE A 176 -1.34 5.12 -5.43
N SER A 177 -1.21 5.85 -4.31
CA SER A 177 -1.85 5.46 -3.06
C SER A 177 -1.96 6.61 -2.08
N VAL A 178 -2.97 6.56 -1.21
CA VAL A 178 -3.15 7.49 -0.09
C VAL A 178 -3.43 6.68 1.17
N ARG A 179 -2.80 7.08 2.27
CA ARG A 179 -3.01 6.48 3.59
C ARG A 179 -3.54 7.52 4.56
N ASP A 180 -4.62 7.18 5.25
CA ASP A 180 -5.24 8.07 6.23
C ASP A 180 -4.48 8.11 7.57
N ARG A 181 -4.99 8.95 8.48
CA ARG A 181 -4.47 9.09 9.85
C ARG A 181 -4.60 7.81 10.70
N LYS A 182 -5.47 6.88 10.34
CA LYS A 182 -5.62 5.59 11.03
C LYS A 182 -4.74 4.50 10.42
N GLY A 183 -3.94 4.83 9.41
CA GLY A 183 -3.09 3.87 8.70
C GLY A 183 -3.83 3.05 7.64
N HIS A 184 -5.08 3.38 7.33
CA HIS A 184 -5.83 2.69 6.28
C HIS A 184 -5.47 3.23 4.91
N TRP A 185 -5.29 2.30 3.97
CA TRP A 185 -5.15 2.61 2.56
C TRP A 185 -6.53 2.91 1.97
N LYS A 186 -6.61 4.04 1.28
CA LYS A 186 -7.75 4.48 0.48
C LYS A 186 -8.02 3.50 -0.65
N SER A 187 -9.30 3.33 -1.02
CA SER A 187 -9.69 2.56 -2.20
C SER A 187 -9.15 3.24 -3.46
N TRP A 188 -9.11 2.51 -4.57
CA TRP A 188 -8.64 3.10 -5.82
C TRP A 188 -9.56 4.24 -6.31
N ASP A 189 -10.87 4.09 -6.14
CA ASP A 189 -11.82 5.14 -6.53
C ASP A 189 -11.68 6.39 -5.66
N GLU A 190 -11.39 6.23 -4.37
CA GLU A 190 -11.01 7.36 -3.50
C GLU A 190 -9.71 8.03 -3.97
N VAL A 191 -8.71 7.24 -4.39
CA VAL A 191 -7.43 7.77 -4.91
C VAL A 191 -7.65 8.56 -6.20
N GLU A 192 -8.48 8.08 -7.12
CA GLU A 192 -8.81 8.79 -8.36
C GLU A 192 -9.54 10.11 -8.08
N LEU A 193 -10.54 10.11 -7.20
CA LEU A 193 -11.26 11.33 -6.81
C LEU A 193 -10.32 12.38 -6.17
N ILE A 194 -9.43 11.92 -5.30
CA ILE A 194 -8.40 12.76 -4.68
C ILE A 194 -7.47 13.33 -5.76
N ALA A 195 -7.02 12.50 -6.70
CA ALA A 195 -6.12 12.90 -7.78
C ALA A 195 -6.77 13.95 -8.71
N GLU A 196 -8.04 13.75 -9.08
CA GLU A 196 -8.83 14.69 -9.87
C GLU A 196 -8.99 16.03 -9.15
N THR A 197 -9.31 16.01 -7.85
CA THR A 197 -9.45 17.22 -7.02
C THR A 197 -8.16 18.05 -6.98
N MET A 198 -7.00 17.37 -6.97
CA MET A 198 -5.69 18.01 -6.94
C MET A 198 -5.13 18.37 -8.32
N GLU A 199 -5.83 17.99 -9.40
CA GLU A 199 -5.34 18.05 -10.79
C GLU A 199 -3.98 17.34 -10.99
N VAL A 200 -3.77 16.22 -10.30
CA VAL A 200 -2.56 15.40 -10.39
C VAL A 200 -2.91 14.07 -11.05
N PRO A 201 -2.11 13.56 -12.01
CA PRO A 201 -2.41 12.26 -12.61
C PRO A 201 -2.17 11.11 -11.61
N THR A 202 -2.98 10.06 -11.71
CA THR A 202 -2.64 8.76 -11.09
C THR A 202 -1.68 7.98 -11.98
N THR A 203 -1.05 6.92 -11.44
CA THR A 203 -0.45 5.88 -12.30
C THR A 203 -1.51 5.35 -13.28
N PRO A 204 -1.18 5.14 -14.57
CA PRO A 204 -2.15 4.72 -15.57
C PRO A 204 -2.83 3.40 -15.18
N VAL A 205 -4.15 3.37 -15.26
CA VAL A 205 -4.93 2.14 -15.07
C VAL A 205 -4.90 1.34 -16.37
N VAL A 206 -4.51 0.08 -16.26
CA VAL A 206 -4.48 -0.89 -17.38
C VAL A 206 -5.72 -1.79 -17.34
N PHE A 207 -6.21 -2.11 -16.13
CA PHE A 207 -7.39 -2.95 -15.95
C PHE A 207 -8.13 -2.60 -14.65
N LYS A 208 -9.47 -2.65 -14.70
CA LYS A 208 -10.36 -2.68 -13.54
C LYS A 208 -11.41 -3.77 -13.77
N GLY A 209 -11.54 -4.70 -12.83
CA GLY A 209 -12.49 -5.80 -12.97
C GLY A 209 -12.08 -7.01 -12.14
N GLN A 210 -12.57 -8.18 -12.48
CA GLN A 210 -12.21 -9.44 -11.81
C GLN A 210 -11.31 -10.29 -12.71
N LEU A 211 -10.32 -10.95 -12.12
CA LEU A 211 -9.51 -11.95 -12.82
C LEU A 211 -10.26 -13.28 -12.85
N SER A 212 -10.26 -13.95 -13.99
CA SER A 212 -10.92 -15.25 -14.19
C SER A 212 -10.08 -16.44 -13.76
N SER A 213 -8.75 -16.30 -13.72
CA SER A 213 -7.81 -17.36 -13.35
C SER A 213 -6.49 -16.77 -12.83
N SER A 214 -5.75 -17.57 -12.06
CA SER A 214 -4.34 -17.33 -11.75
C SER A 214 -3.51 -18.06 -12.80
N ALA A 215 -2.69 -17.33 -13.56
CA ALA A 215 -1.77 -17.77 -14.63
C ALA A 215 -1.91 -19.22 -15.14
N GLU A 216 -2.28 -19.37 -16.43
CA GLU A 216 -2.16 -20.63 -17.17
C GLU A 216 -0.71 -20.99 -17.52
#